data_AF-A0A8S3QQX6-F1
#
_entry.id   AF-A0A8S3QQX6-F1
#
_cell.length_a   1.000
_cell.length_b   1.000
_cell.length_c   1.000
_cell.angle_alpha   90.00
_cell.angle_beta   90.00
_cell.angle_gamma   90.00
#
_symmetry.space_group_name_H-M   'P 1'
#
loop_
_entity.id
_entity.type
_entity.pdbx_description
1 polymer ?
#
loop_
_entity_poly.entity_id
_entity_poly.type
_entity_poly.pdbx_seq_one_letter_code
_entity_poly.pdbx_strand_id
1 'polypeptide(L)'
;MDKKKEREREREREREREREREREREREREREREKEKKERERERERERERVIYHSLASKMYTTTWSKQNKKEYLRLKRQINNLCEKAASGTVIDIAKLACLKLELSHFEIEKCKEAVLGAKAIWAVESGKNIARPHNLLSVIADNLFLVLRNRSSENDFLHLQDITGKLTYTNIDEIFDGLFVVEDEELKILTSEALQIILLNFQLILERELSDCLPGGILNENNDGIDINSREQSKSVATTNIISERDFANLYRLQREKPYANLIALEEETDFVVSKPSDTYTPKSIALKAGQYIAVAYIDTWYPGQVLFVKNDLLVQVKFFCPSQSMSNLFKWPQKDDISVVENIFIFCSDFEFNAEDSGGRTWVFNKL
;
A
#
# COMPACT_ATOMS: atom_id res chain seq x y z
N MET A 1 -48.87 68.66 -13.21
CA MET A 1 -47.77 68.26 -14.11
C MET A 1 -46.70 67.40 -13.39
N ASP A 2 -46.73 67.31 -12.06
CA ASP A 2 -45.64 66.70 -11.27
C ASP A 2 -45.49 65.18 -11.42
N LYS A 3 -46.57 64.42 -11.61
CA LYS A 3 -46.51 62.96 -11.82
C LYS A 3 -45.70 62.52 -13.05
N LYS A 4 -45.58 63.35 -14.08
CA LYS A 4 -44.80 63.02 -15.29
C LYS A 4 -43.30 63.17 -15.03
N LYS A 5 -42.91 64.19 -14.26
CA LYS A 5 -41.52 64.48 -13.88
C LYS A 5 -40.96 63.45 -12.89
N GLU A 6 -41.82 62.91 -12.02
CA GLU A 6 -41.46 61.82 -11.10
C GLU A 6 -41.20 60.49 -11.83
N ARG A 7 -42.05 60.14 -12.81
CA ARG A 7 -41.85 58.96 -13.66
C ARG A 7 -40.59 59.03 -14.53
N GLU A 8 -40.18 60.20 -14.99
CA GLU A 8 -38.92 60.36 -15.72
C GLU A 8 -37.70 60.15 -14.82
N ARG A 9 -37.73 60.69 -13.58
CA ARG A 9 -36.66 60.47 -12.59
C ARG A 9 -36.51 59.00 -12.19
N GLU A 10 -37.61 58.27 -12.10
CA GLU A 10 -37.59 56.85 -11.77
C GLU A 10 -36.96 56.02 -12.90
N ARG A 11 -37.31 56.31 -14.16
CA ARG A 11 -36.70 55.68 -15.34
C ARG A 11 -35.20 55.98 -15.47
N GLU A 12 -34.77 57.18 -15.09
CA GLU A 12 -33.35 57.54 -15.12
C GLU A 12 -32.54 56.78 -14.06
N ARG A 13 -33.09 56.63 -12.85
CA ARG A 13 -32.50 55.80 -11.79
C ARG A 13 -32.43 54.32 -12.17
N GLU A 14 -33.43 53.81 -12.88
CA GLU A 14 -33.45 52.41 -13.33
C GLU A 14 -32.37 52.15 -14.39
N ARG A 15 -32.20 53.08 -15.35
CA ARG A 15 -31.11 53.02 -16.33
C ARG A 15 -29.72 53.13 -15.69
N GLU A 16 -29.58 53.92 -14.63
CA GLU A 16 -28.31 54.04 -13.91
C GLU A 16 -27.96 52.74 -13.17
N ARG A 17 -28.93 52.11 -12.51
CA ARG A 17 -28.77 50.79 -11.88
C ARG A 17 -28.45 49.69 -12.89
N GLU A 18 -29.02 49.74 -14.08
CA GLU A 18 -28.76 48.76 -15.14
C GLU A 18 -27.31 48.89 -15.67
N ARG A 19 -26.84 50.12 -15.89
CA ARG A 19 -25.44 50.40 -16.25
C ARG A 19 -24.46 49.98 -15.17
N GLU A 20 -24.83 50.12 -13.89
CA GLU A 20 -23.98 49.69 -12.78
C GLU A 20 -23.84 48.16 -12.71
N ARG A 21 -24.96 47.44 -12.89
CA ARG A 21 -24.96 45.96 -12.97
C ARG A 21 -24.16 45.45 -14.17
N GLU A 22 -24.20 46.15 -15.30
CA GLU A 22 -23.44 45.79 -16.49
C GLU A 22 -21.93 45.94 -16.27
N ARG A 23 -21.50 47.05 -15.64
CA ARG A 23 -20.11 47.27 -15.24
C ARG A 23 -19.62 46.24 -14.22
N GLU A 24 -20.48 45.79 -13.31
CA GLU A 24 -20.13 44.77 -12.33
C GLU A 24 -19.92 43.40 -12.99
N ARG A 25 -20.80 43.00 -13.91
CA ARG A 25 -20.63 41.78 -14.72
C ARG A 25 -19.37 41.80 -15.58
N GLU A 26 -19.00 42.96 -16.11
CA GLU A 26 -17.78 43.11 -16.90
C GLU A 26 -16.52 42.93 -16.04
N ARG A 27 -16.49 43.50 -14.83
CA ARG A 27 -15.41 43.30 -13.85
C ARG A 27 -15.30 41.84 -13.40
N GLU A 28 -16.42 41.14 -13.27
CA GLU A 28 -16.42 39.72 -12.89
C GLU A 28 -15.82 38.84 -13.99
N ARG A 29 -16.20 39.08 -15.26
CA ARG A 29 -15.61 38.40 -16.43
C ARG A 29 -14.11 38.66 -16.56
N GLU A 30 -13.66 39.87 -16.23
CA GLU A 30 -12.24 40.21 -16.26
C GLU A 30 -11.45 39.44 -15.18
N ARG A 31 -12.01 39.32 -13.96
CA ARG A 31 -11.43 38.50 -12.88
C ARG A 31 -11.37 37.01 -13.22
N GLU A 32 -12.37 36.48 -13.90
CA GLU A 32 -12.35 35.08 -14.36
C GLU A 32 -11.25 34.83 -15.40
N ARG A 33 -11.13 35.72 -16.40
CA ARG A 33 -10.06 35.64 -17.42
C ARG A 33 -8.66 35.72 -16.80
N GLU A 34 -8.50 36.55 -15.77
CA GLU A 34 -7.22 36.66 -15.05
C GLU A 34 -6.89 35.38 -14.27
N LYS A 35 -7.87 34.77 -13.60
CA LYS A 35 -7.71 33.47 -12.92
C LYS A 35 -7.33 32.36 -13.89
N GLU A 36 -8.04 32.26 -15.02
CA GLU A 36 -7.77 31.25 -16.06
C GLU A 36 -6.35 31.42 -16.65
N LYS A 37 -5.92 32.66 -16.92
CA LYS A 37 -4.56 32.94 -17.41
C LYS A 37 -3.50 32.51 -16.41
N LYS A 38 -3.71 32.79 -15.11
CA LYS A 38 -2.79 32.41 -14.03
C LYS A 38 -2.73 30.90 -13.82
N GLU A 39 -3.83 30.20 -14.02
CA GLU A 39 -3.88 28.74 -13.93
C GLU A 39 -3.13 28.07 -15.09
N ARG A 40 -3.34 28.55 -16.32
CA ARG A 40 -2.57 28.08 -17.50
C ARG A 40 -1.07 28.35 -17.36
N GLU A 41 -0.68 29.47 -16.76
CA GLU A 41 0.73 29.78 -16.54
C GLU A 41 1.38 28.82 -15.55
N ARG A 42 0.69 28.50 -14.44
CA ARG A 42 1.13 27.46 -13.48
C ARG A 42 1.21 26.07 -14.11
N GLU A 43 0.30 25.74 -15.01
CA GLU A 43 0.31 24.45 -15.71
C GLU A 43 1.54 24.33 -16.62
N ARG A 44 1.86 25.38 -17.38
CA ARG A 44 3.09 25.44 -18.20
C ARG A 44 4.36 25.39 -17.37
N GLU A 45 4.35 25.97 -16.17
CA GLU A 45 5.48 25.90 -15.24
C GLU A 45 5.71 24.46 -14.76
N ARG A 46 4.64 23.75 -14.35
CA ARG A 46 4.71 22.32 -14.00
C ARG A 46 5.18 21.46 -15.18
N GLU A 47 4.75 21.77 -16.40
CA GLU A 47 5.19 21.05 -17.60
C GLU A 47 6.69 21.23 -17.84
N ARG A 48 7.21 22.45 -17.69
CA ARG A 48 8.66 22.71 -17.76
C ARG A 48 9.43 21.96 -16.68
N GLU A 49 8.92 21.92 -15.45
CA GLU A 49 9.51 21.14 -14.37
C GLU A 49 9.55 19.64 -14.69
N ARG A 50 8.47 19.07 -15.24
CA ARG A 50 8.42 17.66 -15.68
C ARG A 50 9.49 17.37 -16.74
N VAL A 51 9.67 18.25 -17.73
CA VAL A 51 10.67 18.08 -18.78
C VAL A 51 12.10 18.09 -18.20
N ILE A 52 12.39 19.03 -17.29
CA ILE A 52 13.71 19.11 -16.63
C ILE A 52 13.95 17.83 -15.81
N TYR A 53 12.95 17.38 -15.05
CA TYR A 53 13.08 16.19 -14.21
C TYR A 53 13.27 14.92 -15.05
N HIS A 54 12.50 14.74 -16.13
CA HIS A 54 12.65 13.60 -17.04
C HIS A 54 14.05 13.56 -17.67
N SER A 55 14.60 14.72 -18.07
CA SER A 55 15.97 14.83 -18.58
C SER A 55 17.01 14.44 -17.52
N LEU A 56 16.87 14.90 -16.27
CA LEU A 56 17.79 14.58 -15.18
C LEU A 56 17.71 13.10 -14.77
N ALA A 57 16.50 12.57 -14.64
CA ALA A 57 16.22 11.17 -14.37
C ALA A 57 16.86 10.28 -15.44
N SER A 58 16.61 10.55 -16.73
CA SER A 58 17.20 9.82 -17.85
C SER A 58 18.74 9.85 -17.85
N LYS A 59 19.34 11.01 -17.52
CA LYS A 59 20.79 11.14 -17.35
C LYS A 59 21.30 10.36 -16.15
N MET A 60 20.60 10.35 -15.02
CA MET A 60 21.00 9.55 -13.85
C MET A 60 20.98 8.06 -14.17
N TYR A 61 19.91 7.53 -14.77
CA TYR A 61 19.81 6.08 -15.03
C TYR A 61 20.82 5.57 -16.06
N THR A 62 21.16 6.38 -17.05
CA THR A 62 22.20 6.03 -18.03
C THR A 62 23.62 6.19 -17.50
N THR A 63 23.81 6.93 -16.40
CA THR A 63 25.13 7.14 -15.78
C THR A 63 25.39 6.30 -14.53
N THR A 64 24.36 5.80 -13.85
CA THR A 64 24.51 5.01 -12.61
C THR A 64 24.78 3.53 -12.84
N TRP A 65 24.40 2.93 -13.98
CA TRP A 65 24.99 1.64 -14.36
C TRP A 65 26.44 1.89 -14.72
N SER A 66 27.30 1.77 -13.70
CA SER A 66 28.66 2.28 -13.77
C SER A 66 29.33 1.71 -15.02
N LYS A 67 30.11 2.53 -15.72
CA LYS A 67 30.91 2.07 -16.87
C LYS A 67 31.70 0.78 -16.54
N GLN A 68 32.00 0.58 -15.24
CA GLN A 68 32.62 -0.61 -14.68
C GLN A 68 31.70 -1.84 -14.66
N ASN A 69 30.45 -1.70 -14.21
CA ASN A 69 29.44 -2.78 -14.27
C ASN A 69 29.15 -3.20 -15.72
N LYS A 70 29.12 -2.23 -16.64
CA LYS A 70 29.01 -2.52 -18.09
C LYS A 70 30.16 -3.34 -18.62
N LYS A 71 31.37 -2.98 -18.22
CA LYS A 71 32.60 -3.66 -18.64
C LYS A 71 32.63 -5.10 -18.11
N GLU A 72 32.30 -5.31 -16.84
CA GLU A 72 32.27 -6.64 -16.21
C GLU A 72 31.15 -7.53 -16.79
N TYR A 73 29.95 -7.01 -17.02
CA TYR A 73 28.88 -7.74 -17.71
C TYR A 73 29.33 -8.25 -19.09
N LEU A 74 29.92 -7.36 -19.90
CA LEU A 74 30.44 -7.72 -21.22
C LEU A 74 31.64 -8.67 -21.15
N ARG A 75 32.38 -8.69 -20.05
CA ARG A 75 33.47 -9.65 -19.80
C ARG A 75 32.90 -11.04 -19.55
N LEU A 76 31.96 -11.17 -18.61
CA LEU A 76 31.29 -12.42 -18.27
C LEU A 76 30.57 -13.03 -19.48
N LYS A 77 29.80 -12.21 -20.20
CA LYS A 77 29.09 -12.64 -21.41
C LYS A 77 30.04 -13.20 -22.48
N ARG A 78 31.20 -12.57 -22.70
CA ARG A 78 32.23 -13.09 -23.61
C ARG A 78 32.84 -14.40 -23.12
N GLN A 79 33.12 -14.52 -21.82
CA GLN A 79 33.67 -15.76 -21.26
C GLN A 79 32.70 -16.94 -21.41
N ILE A 80 31.41 -16.71 -21.15
CA ILE A 80 30.36 -17.71 -21.35
C ILE A 80 30.28 -18.12 -22.82
N ASN A 81 30.21 -17.16 -23.75
CA ASN A 81 30.14 -17.45 -25.18
C ASN A 81 31.34 -18.29 -25.66
N ASN A 82 32.56 -17.91 -25.24
CA ASN A 82 33.76 -18.66 -25.60
C ASN A 82 33.75 -20.10 -25.06
N LEU A 83 33.19 -20.34 -23.87
CA LEU A 83 33.05 -21.70 -23.32
C LEU A 83 31.96 -22.49 -24.06
N CYS A 84 30.85 -21.85 -24.42
CA CYS A 84 29.80 -22.47 -25.23
C CYS A 84 30.31 -22.86 -26.62
N GLU A 85 31.10 -22.00 -27.28
CA GLU A 85 31.72 -22.30 -28.58
C GLU A 85 32.70 -23.47 -28.49
N LYS A 86 33.51 -23.53 -27.44
CA LYS A 86 34.41 -24.67 -27.19
C LYS A 86 33.65 -25.98 -26.97
N ALA A 87 32.55 -25.93 -26.20
CA ALA A 87 31.69 -27.09 -26.01
C ALA A 87 31.08 -27.55 -27.34
N ALA A 88 30.61 -26.62 -28.18
CA ALA A 88 30.06 -26.91 -29.50
C ALA A 88 31.09 -27.54 -30.45
N SER A 89 32.37 -27.20 -30.31
CA SER A 89 33.45 -27.79 -31.10
C SER A 89 33.91 -29.17 -30.59
N GLY A 90 33.23 -29.75 -29.59
CA GLY A 90 33.62 -31.02 -28.96
C GLY A 90 34.81 -30.92 -28.00
N THR A 91 35.24 -29.71 -27.65
CA THR A 91 36.30 -29.53 -26.65
C THR A 91 35.75 -29.80 -25.27
N VAL A 92 36.46 -30.60 -24.46
CA VAL A 92 36.10 -30.80 -23.05
C VAL A 92 36.20 -29.46 -22.30
N ILE A 93 35.11 -29.04 -21.68
CA ILE A 93 35.04 -27.83 -20.87
C ILE A 93 34.81 -28.15 -19.39
N ASP A 94 35.24 -27.24 -18.53
CA ASP A 94 34.91 -27.27 -17.11
C ASP A 94 33.47 -26.77 -16.92
N ILE A 95 32.55 -27.72 -16.68
CA ILE A 95 31.13 -27.45 -16.50
C ILE A 95 30.88 -26.62 -15.24
N ALA A 96 31.64 -26.83 -14.16
CA ALA A 96 31.49 -26.08 -12.93
C ALA A 96 31.82 -24.60 -13.15
N LYS A 97 32.90 -24.32 -13.91
CA LYS A 97 33.24 -22.95 -14.30
C LYS A 97 32.17 -22.28 -15.15
N LEU A 98 31.56 -22.99 -16.11
CA LEU A 98 30.47 -22.44 -16.91
C LEU A 98 29.24 -22.11 -16.05
N ALA A 99 28.90 -22.98 -15.09
CA ALA A 99 27.80 -22.76 -14.16
C ALA A 99 28.03 -21.52 -13.28
N CYS A 100 29.23 -21.39 -12.68
CA CYS A 100 29.58 -20.20 -11.87
C CYS A 100 29.48 -18.91 -12.67
N LEU A 101 30.00 -18.88 -13.91
CA LEU A 101 29.92 -17.69 -14.77
C LEU A 101 28.47 -17.31 -15.12
N LYS A 102 27.61 -18.31 -15.40
CA LYS A 102 26.19 -18.06 -15.65
C LYS A 102 25.48 -17.48 -14.43
N LEU A 103 25.80 -17.98 -13.23
CA LEU A 103 25.25 -17.47 -11.97
C LEU A 103 25.70 -16.02 -11.70
N GLU A 104 26.97 -15.70 -11.94
CA GLU A 104 27.47 -14.33 -11.85
C GLU A 104 26.77 -13.40 -12.87
N LEU A 105 26.55 -13.87 -14.10
CA LEU A 105 25.83 -13.10 -15.11
C LEU A 105 24.38 -12.85 -14.71
N SER A 106 23.67 -13.86 -14.16
CA SER A 106 22.30 -13.69 -13.69
C SER A 106 22.21 -12.69 -12.55
N HIS A 107 23.17 -12.66 -11.63
CA HIS A 107 23.24 -11.62 -10.59
C HIS A 107 23.33 -10.21 -11.19
N PHE A 108 24.14 -10.02 -12.23
CA PHE A 108 24.22 -8.73 -12.94
C PHE A 108 22.90 -8.35 -13.63
N GLU A 109 22.19 -9.31 -14.20
CA GLU A 109 20.90 -9.07 -14.84
C GLU A 109 19.81 -8.73 -13.81
N ILE A 110 19.82 -9.37 -12.65
CA ILE A 110 18.95 -9.04 -11.52
C ILE A 110 19.24 -7.61 -11.03
N GLU A 111 20.49 -7.23 -10.81
CA GLU A 111 20.85 -5.88 -10.38
C GLU A 111 20.48 -4.82 -11.42
N LYS A 112 20.68 -5.12 -12.71
CA LYS A 112 20.22 -4.26 -13.81
C LYS A 112 18.70 -4.07 -13.79
N CYS A 113 17.93 -5.14 -13.54
CA CYS A 113 16.48 -5.06 -13.40
C CYS A 113 16.07 -4.25 -12.16
N LYS A 114 16.73 -4.44 -11.01
CA LYS A 114 16.48 -3.66 -9.79
C LYS A 114 16.70 -2.16 -10.03
N GLU A 115 17.81 -1.78 -10.66
CA GLU A 115 18.10 -0.38 -10.99
C GLU A 115 17.05 0.20 -11.94
N ALA A 116 16.62 -0.57 -12.95
CA ALA A 116 15.57 -0.15 -13.88
C ALA A 116 14.22 0.05 -13.19
N VAL A 117 13.84 -0.86 -12.27
CA VAL A 117 12.61 -0.76 -11.48
C VAL A 117 12.66 0.43 -10.52
N LEU A 118 13.77 0.62 -9.81
CA LEU A 118 13.95 1.80 -8.95
C LEU A 118 13.89 3.10 -9.76
N GLY A 119 14.41 3.08 -10.98
CA GLY A 119 14.35 4.24 -11.85
C GLY A 119 12.97 4.57 -12.38
N ALA A 120 12.24 3.56 -12.80
CA ALA A 120 10.84 3.69 -13.18
C ALA A 120 9.98 4.19 -12.01
N LYS A 121 10.20 3.67 -10.79
CA LYS A 121 9.51 4.13 -9.58
C LYS A 121 9.74 5.61 -9.29
N ALA A 122 10.96 6.10 -9.47
CA ALA A 122 11.26 7.51 -9.27
C ALA A 122 10.60 8.41 -10.32
N ILE A 123 10.57 8.00 -11.59
CA ILE A 123 9.88 8.72 -12.67
C ILE A 123 8.38 8.78 -12.37
N TRP A 124 7.77 7.65 -12.02
CA TRP A 124 6.35 7.56 -11.69
C TRP A 124 5.97 8.42 -10.48
N ALA A 125 6.79 8.43 -9.42
CA ALA A 125 6.55 9.28 -8.24
C ALA A 125 6.49 10.77 -8.59
N VAL A 126 7.32 11.20 -9.55
CA VAL A 126 7.34 12.59 -10.03
C VAL A 126 6.15 12.91 -10.92
N GLU A 127 5.83 12.02 -11.86
CA GLU A 127 4.72 12.24 -12.80
C GLU A 127 3.34 12.24 -12.11
N SER A 128 3.18 11.41 -11.08
CA SER A 128 1.93 11.28 -10.33
C SER A 128 1.68 12.42 -9.33
N GLY A 129 2.69 13.26 -9.04
CA GLY A 129 2.61 14.29 -8.00
C GLY A 129 2.28 13.73 -6.61
N LYS A 130 2.38 12.40 -6.44
CA LYS A 130 2.12 11.70 -5.19
C LYS A 130 3.44 11.50 -4.47
N ASN A 131 3.48 11.88 -3.19
CA ASN A 131 4.49 11.32 -2.29
C ASN A 131 4.41 9.78 -2.38
N ILE A 132 5.56 9.12 -2.38
CA ILE A 132 5.71 7.65 -2.51
C ILE A 132 4.93 6.97 -1.37
N ALA A 133 3.62 6.81 -1.54
CA ALA A 133 2.81 5.87 -0.80
C ALA A 133 2.98 4.52 -1.50
N ARG A 134 3.25 3.49 -0.70
CA ARG A 134 3.66 2.16 -1.15
C ARG A 134 2.58 1.55 -2.08
N PRO A 135 2.96 0.76 -3.10
CA PRO A 135 2.01 -0.06 -3.83
C PRO A 135 1.32 -1.02 -2.84
N HIS A 136 -0.01 -1.02 -2.85
CA HIS A 136 -0.80 -1.66 -1.80
C HIS A 136 -0.96 -3.19 -1.97
N ASN A 137 -0.53 -3.79 -3.08
CA ASN A 137 -0.52 -5.26 -3.23
C ASN A 137 0.50 -5.78 -4.26
N LEU A 138 0.81 -7.07 -4.13
CA LEU A 138 1.73 -7.84 -4.98
C LEU A 138 1.32 -7.83 -6.47
N LEU A 139 0.01 -7.77 -6.74
CA LEU A 139 -0.56 -7.69 -8.08
C LEU A 139 -0.21 -6.39 -8.80
N SER A 140 -0.19 -5.24 -8.10
CA SER A 140 0.26 -3.99 -8.73
C SER A 140 1.74 -4.03 -9.05
N VAL A 141 2.56 -4.67 -8.20
CA VAL A 141 3.99 -4.87 -8.46
C VAL A 141 4.21 -5.80 -9.65
N ILE A 142 3.41 -6.86 -9.78
CA ILE A 142 3.46 -7.77 -10.93
C ILE A 142 3.03 -7.05 -12.21
N ALA A 143 1.92 -6.31 -12.20
CA ALA A 143 1.43 -5.54 -13.34
C ALA A 143 2.43 -4.47 -13.78
N ASP A 144 3.03 -3.74 -12.84
CA ASP A 144 4.05 -2.72 -13.10
C ASP A 144 5.31 -3.34 -13.73
N ASN A 145 5.75 -4.51 -13.24
CA ASN A 145 6.90 -5.22 -13.79
C ASN A 145 6.60 -5.82 -15.18
N LEU A 146 5.41 -6.36 -15.40
CA LEU A 146 4.98 -6.89 -16.69
C LEU A 146 4.91 -5.78 -17.74
N PHE A 147 4.31 -4.65 -17.39
CA PHE A 147 4.26 -3.44 -18.22
C PHE A 147 5.67 -2.94 -18.57
N LEU A 148 6.61 -3.01 -17.63
CA LEU A 148 8.00 -2.60 -17.84
C LEU A 148 8.76 -3.50 -18.83
N VAL A 149 8.56 -4.82 -18.74
CA VAL A 149 9.20 -5.80 -19.63
C VAL A 149 8.67 -5.63 -21.06
N LEU A 150 7.35 -5.48 -21.20
CA LEU A 150 6.69 -5.29 -22.49
C LEU A 150 7.08 -3.95 -23.13
N ARG A 151 7.18 -2.86 -22.36
CA ARG A 151 7.59 -1.54 -22.86
C ARG A 151 9.02 -1.49 -23.38
N ASN A 152 9.95 -2.23 -22.79
CA ASN A 152 11.37 -2.17 -23.18
C ASN A 152 11.70 -3.00 -24.43
N ARG A 153 10.76 -3.80 -24.94
CA ARG A 153 11.01 -4.75 -26.04
C ARG A 153 10.06 -4.63 -27.22
N SER A 154 8.92 -3.96 -27.08
CA SER A 154 7.96 -3.72 -28.17
C SER A 154 8.47 -2.66 -29.16
N SER A 155 8.07 -2.79 -30.43
CA SER A 155 8.20 -1.70 -31.40
C SER A 155 7.23 -0.57 -31.04
N GLU A 156 7.48 0.64 -31.54
CA GLU A 156 6.68 1.85 -31.22
C GLU A 156 5.18 1.69 -31.60
N ASN A 157 4.86 0.81 -32.55
CA ASN A 157 3.49 0.49 -32.95
C ASN A 157 2.80 -0.51 -32.00
N ASP A 158 3.52 -1.48 -31.45
CA ASP A 158 2.97 -2.45 -30.49
C ASP A 158 2.75 -1.79 -29.12
N PHE A 159 3.54 -0.76 -28.81
CA PHE A 159 3.39 0.06 -27.63
C PHE A 159 2.04 0.81 -27.59
N LEU A 160 1.55 1.32 -28.72
CA LEU A 160 0.23 1.99 -28.80
C LEU A 160 -0.92 1.02 -28.52
N HIS A 161 -0.79 -0.24 -28.96
CA HIS A 161 -1.80 -1.27 -28.71
C HIS A 161 -1.79 -1.71 -27.23
N LEU A 162 -0.61 -1.80 -26.60
CA LEU A 162 -0.45 -2.07 -25.17
C LEU A 162 -0.88 -0.88 -24.30
N GLN A 163 -0.67 0.35 -24.77
CA GLN A 163 -1.11 1.58 -24.10
C GLN A 163 -2.64 1.71 -24.10
N ASP A 164 -3.33 1.23 -25.14
CA ASP A 164 -4.80 1.19 -25.18
C ASP A 164 -5.39 0.11 -24.25
N ILE A 165 -4.69 -1.04 -24.10
CA ILE A 165 -5.04 -2.09 -23.13
C ILE A 165 -4.81 -1.59 -21.69
N THR A 166 -3.67 -0.94 -21.43
CA THR A 166 -3.30 -0.41 -20.11
C THR A 166 -3.97 0.91 -19.72
N GLY A 167 -4.44 1.70 -20.69
CA GLY A 167 -5.32 2.84 -20.44
C GLY A 167 -6.74 2.45 -20.03
N LYS A 168 -7.18 1.26 -20.44
CA LYS A 168 -8.46 0.63 -20.02
C LYS A 168 -8.34 -0.12 -18.68
N LEU A 169 -7.11 -0.34 -18.21
CA LEU A 169 -6.79 -0.98 -16.93
C LEU A 169 -7.07 -0.07 -15.73
N THR A 170 -8.35 0.19 -15.51
CA THR A 170 -8.86 0.43 -14.15
C THR A 170 -9.03 -0.91 -13.45
N TYR A 171 -8.98 -0.92 -12.12
CA TYR A 171 -8.93 -2.09 -11.21
C TYR A 171 -10.01 -3.19 -11.39
N THR A 172 -10.83 -3.17 -12.44
CA THR A 172 -12.11 -3.88 -12.47
C THR A 172 -12.18 -5.13 -13.34
N ASN A 173 -11.14 -5.59 -14.04
CA ASN A 173 -11.26 -6.90 -14.68
C ASN A 173 -9.92 -7.65 -14.85
N ILE A 174 -9.55 -8.42 -13.81
CA ILE A 174 -8.40 -9.33 -13.84
C ILE A 174 -8.54 -10.35 -14.98
N ASP A 175 -9.77 -10.75 -15.30
CA ASP A 175 -10.07 -11.71 -16.35
C ASP A 175 -9.73 -11.16 -17.74
N GLU A 176 -9.93 -9.85 -18.00
CA GLU A 176 -9.56 -9.23 -19.28
C GLU A 176 -8.04 -9.13 -19.47
N ILE A 177 -7.27 -8.95 -18.38
CA ILE A 177 -5.80 -9.00 -18.42
C ILE A 177 -5.34 -10.42 -18.73
N PHE A 178 -5.94 -11.39 -18.05
CA PHE A 178 -5.62 -12.79 -18.24
C PHE A 178 -5.93 -13.20 -19.69
N ASP A 179 -7.10 -12.84 -20.20
CA ASP A 179 -7.47 -13.10 -21.58
C ASP A 179 -6.53 -12.38 -22.56
N GLY A 180 -6.18 -11.12 -22.30
CA GLY A 180 -5.24 -10.36 -23.13
C GLY A 180 -3.80 -10.92 -23.14
N LEU A 181 -3.36 -11.56 -22.06
CA LEU A 181 -2.00 -12.13 -21.97
C LEU A 181 -1.91 -13.57 -22.46
N PHE A 182 -2.97 -14.36 -22.29
CA PHE A 182 -2.92 -15.81 -22.51
C PHE A 182 -3.79 -16.31 -23.67
N VAL A 183 -4.77 -15.53 -24.14
CA VAL A 183 -5.66 -15.91 -25.24
C VAL A 183 -5.20 -15.35 -26.59
N VAL A 184 -4.38 -14.30 -26.59
CA VAL A 184 -3.89 -13.68 -27.83
C VAL A 184 -2.97 -14.65 -28.61
N GLU A 185 -3.27 -14.86 -29.89
CA GLU A 185 -2.51 -15.77 -30.79
C GLU A 185 -1.13 -15.22 -31.22
N ASP A 186 -0.76 -14.03 -30.73
CA ASP A 186 0.53 -13.39 -31.00
C ASP A 186 1.67 -14.17 -30.32
N GLU A 187 2.50 -14.83 -31.13
CA GLU A 187 3.64 -15.61 -30.65
C GLU A 187 4.71 -14.75 -29.96
N GLU A 188 4.90 -13.49 -30.35
CA GLU A 188 5.86 -12.61 -29.69
C GLU A 188 5.37 -12.24 -28.28
N LEU A 189 4.08 -11.91 -28.14
CA LEU A 189 3.48 -11.63 -26.84
C LEU A 189 3.51 -12.85 -25.91
N LYS A 190 3.29 -14.06 -26.44
CA LYS A 190 3.41 -15.31 -25.67
C LYS A 190 4.84 -15.51 -25.14
N ILE A 191 5.85 -15.30 -25.98
CA ILE A 191 7.26 -15.41 -25.56
C ILE A 191 7.56 -14.40 -24.44
N LEU A 192 7.17 -13.13 -24.62
CA LEU A 192 7.41 -12.09 -23.62
C LEU A 192 6.67 -12.36 -22.30
N THR A 193 5.43 -12.83 -22.37
CA THR A 193 4.64 -13.21 -21.19
C THR A 193 5.26 -14.39 -20.47
N SER A 194 5.73 -15.40 -21.21
CA SER A 194 6.45 -16.56 -20.65
C SER A 194 7.75 -16.14 -19.94
N GLU A 195 8.56 -15.28 -20.57
CA GLU A 195 9.78 -14.75 -19.95
C GLU A 195 9.49 -13.94 -18.69
N ALA A 196 8.46 -13.09 -18.71
CA ALA A 196 8.07 -12.29 -17.56
C ALA A 196 7.60 -13.17 -16.39
N LEU A 197 6.76 -14.17 -16.66
CA LEU A 197 6.33 -15.16 -15.66
C LEU A 197 7.52 -15.95 -15.11
N GLN A 198 8.47 -16.34 -15.95
CA GLN A 198 9.67 -17.04 -15.52
C GLN A 198 10.48 -16.19 -14.53
N ILE A 199 10.67 -14.90 -14.81
CA ILE A 199 11.35 -13.97 -13.89
C ILE A 199 10.57 -13.84 -12.58
N ILE A 200 9.25 -13.70 -12.63
CA ILE A 200 8.41 -13.59 -11.45
C ILE A 200 8.53 -14.85 -10.58
N LEU A 201 8.39 -16.03 -11.18
CA LEU A 201 8.49 -17.32 -10.49
C LEU A 201 9.90 -17.56 -9.91
N LEU A 202 10.96 -17.19 -10.63
CA LEU A 202 12.34 -17.23 -10.11
C LEU A 202 12.50 -16.35 -8.87
N ASN A 203 11.91 -15.16 -8.85
CA ASN A 203 11.95 -14.30 -7.68
C ASN A 203 11.16 -14.90 -6.50
N PHE A 204 9.99 -15.49 -6.75
CA PHE A 204 9.23 -16.21 -5.71
C PHE A 204 10.03 -17.38 -5.15
N GLN A 205 10.66 -18.18 -6.01
CA GLN A 205 11.50 -19.30 -5.58
C GLN A 205 12.64 -18.82 -4.68
N LEU A 206 13.36 -17.76 -5.06
CA LEU A 206 14.45 -17.20 -4.24
C LEU A 206 13.97 -16.70 -2.87
N ILE A 207 12.79 -16.07 -2.81
CA ILE A 207 12.19 -15.63 -1.55
C ILE A 207 11.85 -16.84 -0.67
N LEU A 208 11.19 -17.85 -1.25
CA LEU A 208 10.81 -19.07 -0.54
C LEU A 208 12.03 -19.86 -0.06
N GLU A 209 13.07 -20.01 -0.88
CA GLU A 209 14.31 -20.69 -0.48
C GLU A 209 14.97 -19.98 0.71
N ARG A 210 14.94 -18.64 0.72
CA ARG A 210 15.47 -17.86 1.84
C ARG A 210 14.63 -18.02 3.10
N GLU A 211 13.31 -17.88 3.00
CA GLU A 211 12.40 -18.05 4.14
C GLU A 211 12.48 -19.47 4.71
N LEU A 212 12.56 -20.49 3.85
CA LEU A 212 12.78 -21.87 4.27
C LEU A 212 14.14 -22.05 4.93
N SER A 213 15.22 -21.45 4.39
CA SER A 213 16.54 -21.50 5.01
C SER A 213 16.55 -20.86 6.40
N ASP A 214 15.76 -19.81 6.62
CA ASP A 214 15.66 -19.14 7.91
C ASP A 214 14.80 -19.95 8.91
N CYS A 215 13.77 -20.67 8.42
CA CYS A 215 12.79 -21.41 9.24
C CYS A 215 13.07 -22.91 9.41
N LEU A 216 13.93 -23.54 8.61
CA LEU A 216 14.28 -24.97 8.70
C LEU A 216 15.42 -25.24 9.70
N PRO A 217 15.64 -26.51 10.14
CA PRO A 217 16.63 -26.82 11.19
C PRO A 217 18.03 -26.29 10.89
N GLY A 218 18.54 -25.45 11.80
CA GLY A 218 19.81 -24.72 11.63
C GLY A 218 19.67 -23.33 11.02
N GLY A 219 18.45 -22.90 10.66
CA GLY A 219 18.12 -21.54 10.26
C GLY A 219 18.02 -20.59 11.46
N ILE A 220 18.19 -19.29 11.21
CA ILE A 220 18.25 -18.23 12.23
C ILE A 220 16.97 -18.18 13.08
N LEU A 221 15.83 -18.57 12.50
CA LEU A 221 14.53 -18.58 13.17
C LEU A 221 14.17 -19.96 13.74
N ASN A 222 14.94 -21.01 13.44
CA ASN A 222 14.67 -22.38 13.90
C ASN A 222 15.59 -22.86 15.01
N GLU A 223 16.39 -21.99 15.61
CA GLU A 223 17.02 -22.39 16.87
C GLU A 223 15.91 -22.54 17.92
N ASN A 224 15.63 -23.81 18.26
CA ASN A 224 14.85 -24.27 19.41
C ASN A 224 15.47 -23.70 20.70
N ASN A 225 15.31 -22.40 20.92
CA ASN A 225 15.61 -21.77 22.18
C ASN A 225 14.34 -21.85 23.02
N ASP A 226 14.17 -22.98 23.69
CA ASP A 226 13.33 -23.05 24.90
C ASP A 226 13.84 -22.08 26.00
N GLY A 227 14.95 -21.37 25.76
CA GLY A 227 15.48 -20.26 26.55
C GLY A 227 15.62 -18.92 25.81
N ILE A 228 14.80 -18.59 24.79
CA ILE A 228 14.81 -17.21 24.24
C ILE A 228 14.44 -16.25 25.37
N ASP A 229 15.41 -15.39 25.72
CA ASP A 229 15.28 -14.27 26.64
C ASP A 229 14.03 -13.45 26.31
N ILE A 230 13.14 -13.29 27.29
CA ILE A 230 11.90 -12.50 27.22
C ILE A 230 12.20 -11.10 26.64
N ASN A 231 13.39 -10.55 26.89
CA ASN A 231 13.81 -9.26 26.34
C ASN A 231 13.97 -9.25 24.82
N SER A 232 14.41 -10.35 24.19
CA SER A 232 14.52 -10.42 22.71
C SER A 232 13.13 -10.44 22.05
N ARG A 233 12.15 -11.03 22.75
CA ARG A 233 10.73 -11.00 22.35
C ARG A 233 10.09 -9.63 22.55
N GLU A 234 10.57 -8.83 23.51
CA GLU A 234 10.15 -7.43 23.70
C GLU A 234 10.83 -6.48 22.70
N GLN A 235 12.09 -6.69 22.37
CA GLN A 235 12.81 -5.87 21.38
C GLN A 235 12.20 -6.03 19.97
N SER A 236 11.73 -7.23 19.63
CA SER A 236 11.02 -7.50 18.36
C SER A 236 9.61 -6.89 18.29
N LYS A 237 8.97 -6.52 19.42
CA LYS A 237 7.68 -5.79 19.41
C LYS A 237 7.80 -4.38 18.83
N SER A 238 9.00 -3.81 18.82
CA SER A 238 9.26 -2.44 18.34
C SER A 238 9.56 -2.35 16.84
N VAL A 239 9.79 -3.49 16.18
CA VAL A 239 10.03 -3.54 14.74
C VAL A 239 8.67 -3.54 14.06
N ALA A 240 8.37 -2.50 13.27
CA ALA A 240 7.15 -2.45 12.49
C ALA A 240 7.11 -3.65 11.53
N THR A 241 6.33 -4.68 11.87
CA THR A 241 6.10 -5.85 11.03
C THR A 241 5.42 -5.37 9.76
N THR A 242 6.20 -5.28 8.70
CA THR A 242 5.73 -4.80 7.38
C THR A 242 5.14 -5.94 6.54
N ASN A 243 4.82 -7.06 7.20
CA ASN A 243 4.26 -8.31 6.64
C ASN A 243 2.98 -8.77 7.37
N ILE A 244 2.25 -7.87 8.05
CA ILE A 244 1.07 -8.24 8.85
C ILE A 244 0.01 -8.98 8.04
N ILE A 245 -0.13 -8.73 6.74
CA ILE A 245 -1.19 -9.38 5.94
C ILE A 245 -0.89 -10.87 5.78
N SER A 246 0.29 -11.24 5.27
CA SER A 246 0.65 -12.66 5.12
C SER A 246 0.74 -13.36 6.48
N GLU A 247 1.34 -12.74 7.49
CA GLU A 247 1.44 -13.32 8.83
C GLU A 247 0.06 -13.51 9.49
N ARG A 248 -0.86 -12.54 9.34
CA ARG A 248 -2.25 -12.65 9.83
C ARG A 248 -3.01 -13.75 9.10
N ASP A 249 -2.85 -13.84 7.78
CA ASP A 249 -3.58 -14.80 6.96
C ASP A 249 -3.06 -16.22 7.26
N PHE A 250 -1.75 -16.41 7.43
CA PHE A 250 -1.17 -17.66 7.95
C PHE A 250 -1.62 -17.98 9.38
N ALA A 251 -1.69 -16.99 10.27
CA ALA A 251 -2.16 -17.21 11.65
C ALA A 251 -3.66 -17.60 11.69
N ASN A 252 -4.47 -17.01 10.82
CA ASN A 252 -5.89 -17.36 10.67
C ASN A 252 -6.06 -18.75 10.09
N LEU A 253 -5.31 -19.10 9.04
CA LEU A 253 -5.32 -20.44 8.45
C LEU A 253 -4.88 -21.49 9.48
N TYR A 254 -3.83 -21.20 10.26
CA TYR A 254 -3.34 -22.08 11.32
C TYR A 254 -4.38 -22.26 12.44
N ARG A 255 -5.07 -21.19 12.86
CA ARG A 255 -6.18 -21.27 13.83
C ARG A 255 -7.31 -22.15 13.28
N LEU A 256 -7.72 -21.93 12.03
CA LEU A 256 -8.79 -22.68 11.38
C LEU A 256 -8.45 -24.17 11.23
N GLN A 257 -7.19 -24.52 10.93
CA GLN A 257 -6.75 -25.92 10.92
C GLN A 257 -6.88 -26.59 12.29
N ARG A 258 -6.65 -25.86 13.39
CA ARG A 258 -6.85 -26.39 14.75
C ARG A 258 -8.31 -26.51 15.14
N GLU A 259 -9.14 -25.56 14.74
CA GLU A 259 -10.59 -25.55 15.02
C GLU A 259 -11.36 -26.56 14.15
N LYS A 260 -10.90 -26.79 12.91
CA LYS A 260 -11.54 -27.63 11.91
C LYS A 260 -10.55 -28.63 11.29
N PRO A 261 -10.02 -29.61 12.06
CA PRO A 261 -8.94 -30.50 11.61
C PRO A 261 -9.31 -31.43 10.44
N TYR A 262 -10.61 -31.57 10.14
CA TYR A 262 -11.11 -32.40 9.03
C TYR A 262 -11.51 -31.58 7.79
N ALA A 263 -11.42 -30.25 7.85
CA ALA A 263 -11.67 -29.41 6.67
C ALA A 263 -10.50 -29.55 5.69
N ASN A 264 -10.79 -29.57 4.39
CA ASN A 264 -9.72 -29.56 3.40
C ASN A 264 -9.03 -28.18 3.41
N LEU A 265 -7.76 -28.15 3.02
CA LEU A 265 -6.95 -26.93 3.06
C LEU A 265 -7.58 -25.81 2.21
N ILE A 266 -8.11 -26.16 1.04
CA ILE A 266 -8.74 -25.22 0.10
C ILE A 266 -9.95 -24.50 0.74
N ALA A 267 -10.81 -25.20 1.47
CA ALA A 267 -11.95 -24.59 2.14
C ALA A 267 -11.52 -23.68 3.31
N LEU A 268 -10.40 -23.98 3.96
CA LEU A 268 -9.85 -23.13 5.00
C LEU A 268 -9.17 -21.88 4.43
N GLU A 269 -8.53 -22.01 3.27
CA GLU A 269 -7.98 -20.89 2.50
C GLU A 269 -9.12 -19.99 1.99
N GLU A 270 -10.18 -20.56 1.40
CA GLU A 270 -11.38 -19.82 0.97
C GLU A 270 -12.03 -19.06 2.14
N GLU A 271 -12.10 -19.66 3.33
CA GLU A 271 -12.65 -18.99 4.51
C GLU A 271 -11.73 -17.87 5.03
N THR A 272 -10.42 -18.06 4.94
CA THR A 272 -9.43 -17.02 5.28
C THR A 272 -9.53 -15.86 4.30
N ASP A 273 -9.55 -16.14 3.00
CA ASP A 273 -9.71 -15.16 1.93
C ASP A 273 -11.07 -14.46 1.99
N PHE A 274 -12.14 -15.16 2.38
CA PHE A 274 -13.46 -14.55 2.59
C PHE A 274 -13.47 -13.56 3.76
N VAL A 275 -12.71 -13.83 4.83
CA VAL A 275 -12.54 -12.91 5.96
C VAL A 275 -11.72 -11.69 5.55
N VAL A 276 -10.74 -11.86 4.66
CA VAL A 276 -9.82 -10.80 4.20
C VAL A 276 -10.42 -9.93 3.08
N SER A 277 -11.20 -10.53 2.18
CA SER A 277 -11.74 -9.90 0.96
C SER A 277 -13.03 -9.11 1.16
N LYS A 278 -13.64 -9.17 2.36
CA LYS A 278 -14.77 -8.28 2.65
C LYS A 278 -14.30 -6.83 2.58
N PRO A 279 -14.81 -6.02 1.62
CA PRO A 279 -14.46 -4.61 1.57
C PRO A 279 -14.87 -3.97 2.90
N SER A 280 -13.96 -3.20 3.50
CA SER A 280 -14.15 -2.50 4.77
C SER A 280 -15.45 -1.70 4.81
N ASP A 281 -15.98 -1.34 3.64
CA ASP A 281 -17.16 -0.50 3.46
C ASP A 281 -18.49 -1.23 3.70
N THR A 282 -18.50 -2.56 3.76
CA THR A 282 -19.72 -3.34 4.11
C THR A 282 -19.79 -3.72 5.58
N TYR A 283 -18.70 -3.54 6.32
CA TYR A 283 -18.74 -3.57 7.78
C TYR A 283 -19.03 -2.15 8.26
N THR A 284 -20.28 -1.69 8.13
CA THR A 284 -20.76 -0.69 9.09
C THR A 284 -20.79 -1.43 10.43
N PRO A 285 -19.85 -1.19 11.37
CA PRO A 285 -19.94 -1.82 12.67
C PRO A 285 -21.33 -1.50 13.19
N LYS A 286 -22.07 -2.54 13.60
CA LYS A 286 -23.40 -2.35 14.20
C LYS A 286 -23.23 -1.29 15.26
N SER A 287 -23.82 -0.12 15.03
CA SER A 287 -23.72 1.01 15.96
C SER A 287 -24.18 0.51 17.32
N ILE A 288 -23.25 0.40 18.25
CA ILE A 288 -23.57 0.00 19.61
C ILE A 288 -24.28 1.21 20.22
N ALA A 289 -25.53 1.02 20.64
CA ALA A 289 -26.32 2.07 21.26
C ALA A 289 -25.80 2.34 22.68
N LEU A 290 -24.83 3.25 22.78
CA LEU A 290 -24.16 3.57 24.03
C LEU A 290 -24.94 4.59 24.87
N LYS A 291 -24.86 4.44 26.20
CA LYS A 291 -25.52 5.32 27.18
C LYS A 291 -24.49 5.94 28.12
N ALA A 292 -24.73 7.17 28.56
CA ALA A 292 -23.94 7.78 29.62
C ALA A 292 -23.98 6.92 30.89
N GLY A 293 -22.82 6.73 31.52
CA GLY A 293 -22.60 5.85 32.67
C GLY A 293 -22.25 4.40 32.33
N GLN A 294 -22.40 3.97 31.07
CA GLN A 294 -22.10 2.62 30.63
C GLN A 294 -20.59 2.36 30.61
N TYR A 295 -20.20 1.13 30.93
CA TYR A 295 -18.81 0.69 30.90
C TYR A 295 -18.52 -0.02 29.58
N ILE A 296 -17.37 0.31 29.00
CA ILE A 296 -16.97 -0.09 27.65
C ILE A 296 -15.49 -0.46 27.61
N ALA A 297 -15.14 -1.31 26.65
CA ALA A 297 -13.76 -1.68 26.36
C ALA A 297 -13.36 -1.06 25.03
N VAL A 298 -12.30 -0.27 25.06
CA VAL A 298 -11.79 0.46 23.89
C VAL A 298 -10.47 -0.17 23.44
N ALA A 299 -10.39 -0.57 22.19
CA ALA A 299 -9.16 -1.04 21.57
C ALA A 299 -8.21 0.13 21.31
N TYR A 300 -6.94 -0.04 21.65
CA TYR A 300 -5.89 0.95 21.42
C TYR A 300 -4.59 0.25 20.99
N ILE A 301 -4.22 0.39 19.73
CA ILE A 301 -3.02 -0.20 19.09
C ILE A 301 -2.98 -1.73 19.27
N ASP A 302 -2.36 -2.21 20.34
CA ASP A 302 -2.08 -3.62 20.68
C ASP A 302 -2.67 -4.04 22.03
N THR A 303 -3.42 -3.14 22.68
CA THR A 303 -4.03 -3.35 23.98
C THR A 303 -5.46 -2.83 24.01
N TRP A 304 -6.13 -2.97 25.14
CA TRP A 304 -7.45 -2.38 25.36
C TRP A 304 -7.50 -1.73 26.74
N TYR A 305 -8.34 -0.71 26.85
CA TYR A 305 -8.56 0.01 28.09
C TYR A 305 -10.05 0.02 28.42
N PRO A 306 -10.42 -0.35 29.66
CA PRO A 306 -11.76 -0.15 30.15
C PRO A 306 -12.00 1.35 30.38
N GLY A 307 -13.22 1.78 30.14
CA GLY A 307 -13.65 3.17 30.36
C GLY A 307 -15.13 3.27 30.66
N GLN A 308 -15.53 4.41 31.21
CA GLN A 308 -16.93 4.76 31.43
C GLN A 308 -17.34 5.86 30.44
N VAL A 309 -18.45 5.65 29.75
CA VAL A 309 -19.04 6.65 28.86
C VAL A 309 -19.52 7.83 29.70
N LEU A 310 -18.96 9.02 29.49
CA LEU A 310 -19.45 10.24 30.12
C LEU A 310 -20.64 10.81 29.35
N PHE A 311 -20.47 10.96 28.04
CA PHE A 311 -21.53 11.40 27.13
C PHE A 311 -21.27 10.95 25.70
N VAL A 312 -22.35 10.75 24.94
CA VAL A 312 -22.31 10.41 23.52
C VAL A 312 -22.51 11.71 22.73
N LYS A 313 -21.51 12.10 21.93
CA LYS A 313 -21.59 13.33 21.11
C LYS A 313 -22.51 13.14 19.91
N ASN A 314 -22.35 12.03 19.22
CA ASN A 314 -23.13 11.55 18.09
C ASN A 314 -22.90 10.03 17.95
N ASP A 315 -23.53 9.39 16.97
CA ASP A 315 -23.43 7.92 16.78
C ASP A 315 -22.00 7.41 16.52
N LEU A 316 -21.06 8.33 16.20
CA LEU A 316 -19.68 8.01 15.86
C LEU A 316 -18.70 8.35 16.98
N LEU A 317 -18.99 9.31 17.87
CA LEU A 317 -18.03 9.87 18.83
C LEU A 317 -18.57 9.81 20.26
N VAL A 318 -17.76 9.24 21.14
CA VAL A 318 -18.10 9.02 22.54
C VAL A 318 -17.01 9.63 23.41
N GLN A 319 -17.39 10.42 24.43
CA GLN A 319 -16.43 10.85 25.43
C GLN A 319 -16.36 9.80 26.54
N VAL A 320 -15.16 9.29 26.77
CA VAL A 320 -14.88 8.17 27.65
C VAL A 320 -13.91 8.62 28.74
N LYS A 321 -14.23 8.28 29.99
CA LYS A 321 -13.32 8.40 31.13
C LYS A 321 -12.62 7.06 31.34
N PHE A 322 -11.31 7.03 31.19
CA PHE A 322 -10.53 5.80 31.19
C PHE A 322 -10.07 5.39 32.59
N PHE A 323 -9.99 4.07 32.80
CA PHE A 323 -9.28 3.49 33.92
C PHE A 323 -7.80 3.33 33.58
N CYS A 324 -6.93 3.45 34.58
CA CYS A 324 -5.52 3.14 34.43
C CYS A 324 -5.18 1.76 35.04
N PRO A 325 -4.29 0.98 34.40
CA PRO A 325 -3.81 -0.27 34.98
C PRO A 325 -3.08 0.00 36.29
N SER A 326 -3.28 -0.87 37.27
CA SER A 326 -2.57 -0.80 38.55
C SER A 326 -1.11 -1.20 38.37
N GLN A 327 -0.20 -0.42 38.96
CA GLN A 327 1.24 -0.73 38.94
C GLN A 327 1.59 -1.91 39.87
N SER A 328 0.77 -2.20 40.87
CA SER A 328 1.07 -3.20 41.91
C SER A 328 0.54 -4.60 41.61
N MET A 329 -0.45 -4.73 40.72
CA MET A 329 -1.12 -6.00 40.44
C MET A 329 -1.53 -6.05 38.97
N SER A 330 -1.10 -7.11 38.28
CA SER A 330 -1.56 -7.40 36.91
C SER A 330 -3.05 -7.76 36.94
N ASN A 331 -3.81 -7.26 35.97
CA ASN A 331 -5.28 -7.40 35.83
C ASN A 331 -6.16 -6.49 36.71
N LEU A 332 -5.56 -5.60 37.51
CA LEU A 332 -6.32 -4.57 38.22
C LEU A 332 -6.29 -3.23 37.53
N PHE A 333 -7.43 -2.56 37.60
CA PHE A 333 -7.62 -1.22 37.08
C PHE A 333 -8.15 -0.30 38.17
N LYS A 334 -7.75 0.96 38.12
CA LYS A 334 -8.19 1.99 39.08
C LYS A 334 -8.48 3.30 38.36
N TRP A 335 -9.24 4.17 39.00
CA TRP A 335 -9.37 5.53 38.52
C TRP A 335 -8.01 6.26 38.66
N PRO A 336 -7.53 6.94 37.61
CA PRO A 336 -6.34 7.76 37.73
C PRO A 336 -6.60 8.94 38.69
N GLN A 337 -5.54 9.45 39.33
CA GLN A 337 -5.66 10.60 40.25
C GLN A 337 -6.15 11.88 39.54
N LYS A 338 -5.80 12.01 38.25
CA LYS A 338 -6.31 13.04 37.36
C LYS A 338 -7.18 12.35 36.33
N ASP A 339 -8.38 12.86 36.13
CA ASP A 339 -9.31 12.32 35.14
C ASP A 339 -8.66 12.22 33.76
N ASP A 340 -8.59 11.01 33.24
CA ASP A 340 -8.15 10.70 31.88
C ASP A 340 -9.40 10.59 31.00
N ILE A 341 -9.72 11.68 30.30
CA ILE A 341 -10.94 11.80 29.49
C ILE A 341 -10.52 12.02 28.05
N SER A 342 -10.96 11.12 27.17
CA SER A 342 -10.68 11.20 25.74
C SER A 342 -11.96 10.99 24.92
N VAL A 343 -11.95 11.51 23.69
CA VAL A 343 -13.03 11.29 22.73
C VAL A 343 -12.60 10.15 21.81
N VAL A 344 -13.43 9.12 21.74
CA VAL A 344 -13.15 7.86 21.05
C VAL A 344 -14.20 7.65 19.96
N GLU A 345 -13.78 7.14 18.81
CA GLU A 345 -14.71 6.73 17.78
C GLU A 345 -15.37 5.39 18.14
N ASN A 346 -16.68 5.26 17.87
CA ASN A 346 -17.46 4.06 18.19
C ASN A 346 -16.86 2.79 17.57
N ILE A 347 -16.14 2.91 16.46
CA ILE A 347 -15.46 1.81 15.78
C ILE A 347 -14.36 1.13 16.63
N PHE A 348 -13.82 1.83 17.63
CA PHE A 348 -12.79 1.28 18.55
C PHE A 348 -13.41 0.61 19.78
N ILE A 349 -14.73 0.65 19.94
CA ILE A 349 -15.44 0.05 21.06
C ILE A 349 -15.89 -1.35 20.63
N PHE A 350 -15.25 -2.38 21.18
CA PHE A 350 -15.51 -3.78 20.81
C PHE A 350 -16.35 -4.54 21.84
N CYS A 351 -16.52 -3.99 23.04
CA CYS A 351 -17.41 -4.52 24.07
C CYS A 351 -18.08 -3.38 24.87
N SER A 352 -19.35 -3.56 25.19
CA SER A 352 -20.15 -2.68 26.04
C SER A 352 -20.92 -3.51 27.07
N ASP A 353 -21.33 -2.89 28.18
CA ASP A 353 -22.10 -3.52 29.26
C ASP A 353 -21.38 -4.67 29.99
N PHE A 354 -20.04 -4.64 30.09
CA PHE A 354 -19.40 -5.62 30.96
C PHE A 354 -19.68 -5.30 32.43
N GLU A 355 -20.01 -6.35 33.18
CA GLU A 355 -20.14 -6.29 34.64
C GLU A 355 -18.74 -6.26 35.26
N PHE A 356 -18.56 -5.46 36.30
CA PHE A 356 -17.31 -5.41 37.06
C PHE A 356 -17.60 -5.67 38.53
N ASN A 357 -16.66 -6.34 39.18
CA ASN A 357 -16.70 -6.56 40.62
C ASN A 357 -15.68 -5.63 41.28
N ALA A 358 -16.14 -4.80 42.22
CA ALA A 358 -15.24 -4.11 43.13
C ALA A 358 -14.54 -5.18 43.98
N GLU A 359 -13.21 -5.29 43.87
CA GLU A 359 -12.46 -6.28 44.64
C GLU A 359 -12.13 -5.78 46.05
N ASP A 360 -12.00 -4.46 46.21
CA ASP A 360 -11.74 -3.83 47.50
C ASP A 360 -12.99 -3.17 48.09
N SER A 361 -13.12 -3.21 49.41
CA SER A 361 -14.18 -2.51 50.16
C SER A 361 -14.14 -0.99 49.99
N GLY A 362 -13.05 -0.46 49.42
CA GLY A 362 -12.88 0.94 49.07
C GLY A 362 -13.46 1.33 47.71
N GLY A 363 -13.86 0.38 46.86
CA GLY A 363 -14.37 0.63 45.50
C GLY A 363 -13.38 1.36 44.58
N ARG A 364 -12.08 1.23 44.85
CA ARG A 364 -11.01 1.93 44.12
C ARG A 364 -10.30 1.03 43.12
N THR A 365 -10.35 -0.28 43.32
CA THR A 365 -9.76 -1.26 42.40
C THR A 365 -10.81 -2.19 41.82
N TRP A 366 -10.71 -2.40 40.52
CA TRP A 366 -11.69 -3.13 39.72
C TRP A 366 -10.98 -4.26 38.99
N VAL A 367 -11.56 -5.45 39.08
CA VAL A 367 -11.18 -6.61 38.26
C VAL A 367 -12.16 -6.68 37.10
N PHE A 368 -11.62 -6.69 35.88
CA PHE A 368 -12.39 -7.06 34.71
C PHE A 368 -12.12 -8.52 34.42
N ASN A 369 -13.14 -9.37 34.59
CA ASN A 369 -13.08 -10.75 34.14
C ASN A 369 -12.78 -10.72 32.63
N LYS A 370 -11.84 -11.54 32.17
CA LYS A 370 -11.39 -11.57 30.77
C LYS A 370 -12.60 -11.55 29.82
N LEU A 371 -12.61 -10.54 28.95
CA LEU A 371 -13.52 -10.40 27.82
C LEU A 371 -13.41 -11.59 26.86
#